data_AF-A0A358CTI4-F1
#
_entry.id   AF-A0A358CTI4-F1
#
_cell.length_a   1.000
_cell.length_b   1.000
_cell.length_c   1.000
_cell.angle_alpha   90.00
_cell.angle_beta   90.00
_cell.angle_gamma   90.00
#
_symmetry.space_group_name_H-M   'P 1'
#
loop_
_entity.id
_entity.type
_entity.pdbx_description
1 polymer ?
#
loop_
_entity_poly.entity_id
_entity_poly.type
_entity_poly.pdbx_seq_one_letter_code
_entity_poly.pdbx_strand_id
1 'polypeptide(L)'
;TGPCPKCKNPIKIPKASSDVTIHDPTEDTASSDVGHMPIAPIVFKEESFSGITLTLVFTAVVLLFLSAYVSGRIFEVEPGRIDIPILLQAVTAVLVAIPCTNIGYTVMRDKELEPYRGRQLAIRVLICSIAYASLWAMRGMIGIENPEIWQWLFLAPVFLFAGGLTAAVSFDLDWGVAVSHYSLYVVLIGLVRYIAGLQPPF
;
A
#
# COMPACT_ATOMS: atom_id res chain seq x y z
N THR A 1 -36.36 -25.38 56.72
CA THR A 1 -36.53 -26.84 56.98
C THR A 1 -37.52 -27.36 55.97
N GLY A 2 -37.19 -28.44 55.28
CA GLY A 2 -38.08 -29.07 54.30
C GLY A 2 -38.30 -30.54 54.65
N PRO A 3 -39.43 -31.16 54.27
CA PRO A 3 -39.65 -32.59 54.49
C PRO A 3 -38.72 -33.40 53.57
N CYS A 4 -38.05 -34.41 54.13
CA CYS A 4 -37.24 -35.33 53.33
C CYS A 4 -38.13 -36.08 52.32
N PRO A 5 -37.81 -36.12 51.03
CA PRO A 5 -38.67 -36.72 50.01
C PRO A 5 -38.92 -38.22 50.20
N LYS A 6 -38.07 -38.92 50.96
CA LYS A 6 -38.20 -40.37 51.19
C LYS A 6 -38.95 -40.75 52.48
N CYS A 7 -38.86 -39.93 53.51
CA CYS A 7 -39.38 -40.27 54.85
C CYS A 7 -40.17 -39.15 55.54
N LYS A 8 -40.41 -38.02 54.85
CA LYS A 8 -41.22 -36.84 55.24
C LYS A 8 -40.89 -36.17 56.58
N ASN A 9 -39.93 -36.68 57.35
CA ASN A 9 -39.46 -36.02 58.56
C ASN A 9 -38.75 -34.69 58.24
N PRO A 10 -38.88 -33.66 59.10
CA PRO A 10 -38.29 -32.36 58.88
C PRO A 10 -36.77 -32.41 59.08
N ILE A 11 -36.02 -32.21 58.00
CA ILE A 11 -34.55 -32.12 58.03
C ILE A 11 -34.12 -30.66 58.01
N LYS A 12 -33.09 -30.35 58.81
CA LYS A 12 -32.46 -29.04 58.89
C LYS A 12 -31.46 -28.93 57.74
N ILE A 13 -31.86 -28.25 56.66
CA ILE A 13 -30.99 -27.96 55.52
C ILE A 13 -29.87 -27.04 56.02
N PRO A 14 -28.59 -27.41 55.93
CA PRO A 14 -27.49 -26.53 56.29
C PRO A 14 -27.56 -25.26 55.42
N LYS A 15 -27.39 -24.09 56.03
CA LYS A 15 -27.24 -22.83 55.27
C LYS A 15 -26.01 -22.97 54.39
N ALA A 16 -26.13 -22.58 53.12
CA ALA A 16 -25.05 -22.62 52.15
C ALA A 16 -23.79 -21.98 52.75
N SER A 17 -22.76 -22.79 52.99
CA SER A 17 -21.47 -22.37 53.56
C SER A 17 -20.32 -22.63 52.59
N SER A 18 -20.62 -22.78 51.31
CA SER A 18 -19.63 -22.76 50.26
C SER A 18 -20.12 -21.80 49.19
N ASP A 19 -19.53 -20.62 49.19
CA ASP A 19 -19.45 -19.77 48.03
C ASP A 19 -18.90 -20.64 46.89
N VAL A 20 -19.74 -21.01 45.94
CA VAL A 20 -19.28 -21.72 44.74
C VAL A 20 -18.64 -20.64 43.89
N THR A 21 -17.35 -20.42 44.10
CA THR A 21 -16.52 -19.69 43.16
C THR A 21 -16.52 -20.48 41.87
N ILE A 22 -17.38 -20.08 40.94
CA ILE A 22 -17.28 -20.46 39.54
C ILE A 22 -15.94 -19.86 39.09
N HIS A 23 -14.93 -20.71 38.98
CA HIS A 23 -13.74 -20.37 38.25
C HIS A 23 -14.19 -20.19 36.80
N ASP A 24 -14.49 -18.95 36.41
CA ASP A 24 -14.33 -18.59 35.01
C ASP A 24 -12.91 -19.04 34.64
N PRO A 25 -12.68 -19.72 33.51
CA PRO A 25 -11.33 -20.01 33.08
C PRO A 25 -10.64 -18.65 33.01
N THR A 26 -9.74 -18.39 33.96
CA THR A 26 -8.82 -17.28 33.84
C THR A 26 -8.18 -17.50 32.48
N GLU A 27 -8.29 -16.52 31.58
CA GLU A 27 -7.67 -16.59 30.28
C GLU A 27 -6.16 -16.68 30.49
N ASP A 28 -5.69 -17.90 30.70
CA ASP A 28 -4.30 -18.24 30.64
C ASP A 28 -3.92 -17.95 29.20
N THR A 29 -3.32 -16.78 29.00
CA THR A 29 -2.51 -16.45 27.84
C THR A 29 -1.30 -17.38 27.89
N ALA A 30 -1.55 -18.66 27.60
CA ALA A 30 -0.61 -19.74 27.80
C ALA A 30 0.60 -19.49 26.91
N SER A 31 1.77 -19.35 27.56
CA SER A 31 3.05 -19.59 26.92
C SER A 31 3.07 -21.06 26.47
N SER A 32 3.61 -21.33 25.28
CA SER A 32 3.52 -22.60 24.54
C SER A 32 4.25 -23.80 25.18
N ASP A 33 4.42 -23.82 26.50
CA ASP A 33 5.30 -24.75 27.21
C ASP A 33 4.57 -26.02 27.70
N VAL A 34 3.26 -26.15 27.46
CA VAL A 34 2.47 -27.30 27.95
C VAL A 34 1.46 -27.78 26.90
N GLY A 35 1.89 -28.11 25.68
CA GLY A 35 1.07 -28.89 24.70
C GLY A 35 -0.32 -28.35 24.33
N HIS A 36 -0.70 -27.17 24.81
CA HIS A 36 -1.96 -26.50 24.57
C HIS A 36 -1.77 -25.48 23.46
N MET A 37 -2.78 -25.38 22.59
CA MET A 37 -2.79 -24.38 21.53
C MET A 37 -2.89 -22.99 22.19
N PRO A 38 -1.91 -22.09 21.99
CA PRO A 38 -1.93 -20.78 22.63
C PRO A 38 -3.19 -20.02 22.16
N ILE A 39 -4.03 -19.64 23.12
CA ILE A 39 -5.28 -18.90 22.88
C ILE A 39 -5.00 -17.39 22.76
N ALA A 40 -3.78 -16.96 23.06
CA ALA A 40 -3.37 -15.57 22.96
C ALA A 40 -3.56 -15.07 21.51
N PRO A 41 -4.29 -13.96 21.29
CA PRO A 41 -4.47 -13.39 19.97
C PRO A 41 -3.12 -12.95 19.41
N ILE A 42 -2.91 -13.16 18.11
CA ILE A 42 -1.72 -12.69 17.41
C ILE A 42 -1.78 -11.16 17.35
N VAL A 43 -0.94 -10.49 18.15
CA VAL A 43 -0.88 -9.03 18.18
C VAL A 43 0.02 -8.56 17.04
N PHE A 44 -0.59 -8.03 15.98
CA PHE A 44 0.13 -7.40 14.88
C PHE A 44 0.71 -6.05 15.33
N LYS A 45 2.03 -5.91 15.24
CA LYS A 45 2.71 -4.65 15.56
C LYS A 45 2.69 -3.75 14.32
N GLU A 46 1.85 -2.72 14.35
CA GLU A 46 1.90 -1.68 13.33
C GLU A 46 3.24 -0.93 13.41
N GLU A 47 3.95 -0.83 12.29
CA GLU A 47 5.10 0.05 12.22
C GLU A 47 4.62 1.50 12.13
N SER A 48 4.94 2.30 13.14
CA SER A 48 4.70 3.74 13.08
C SER A 48 5.72 4.39 12.14
N PHE A 49 5.24 5.27 11.26
CA PHE A 49 6.14 6.08 10.45
C PHE A 49 6.94 6.99 11.37
N SER A 50 8.28 6.88 11.31
CA SER A 50 9.15 7.84 11.97
C SER A 50 8.91 9.23 11.37
N GLY A 51 8.81 10.25 12.23
CA GLY A 51 8.64 11.63 11.79
C GLY A 51 9.76 12.07 10.82
N ILE A 52 10.97 11.51 10.98
CA ILE A 52 12.11 11.77 10.07
C ILE A 52 11.84 11.20 8.67
N THR A 53 11.28 9.99 8.57
CA THR A 53 10.93 9.40 7.27
C THR A 53 9.89 10.26 6.57
N LEU A 54 8.90 10.76 7.30
CA LEU A 54 7.86 11.63 6.75
C LEU A 54 8.45 12.96 6.24
N THR A 55 9.33 13.62 7.01
CA THR A 55 9.96 14.87 6.58
C THR A 55 10.86 14.68 5.37
N LEU A 56 11.59 13.55 5.28
CA LEU A 56 12.40 13.21 4.11
C LEU A 56 11.55 13.00 2.86
N VAL A 57 10.45 12.24 2.95
CA VAL A 57 9.53 12.02 1.84
C VAL A 57 8.93 13.34 1.37
N PHE A 58 8.44 14.17 2.29
CA PHE A 58 7.89 15.48 1.96
C PHE A 58 8.91 16.37 1.24
N THR A 59 10.13 16.45 1.76
CA THR A 59 11.22 17.22 1.16
C THR A 59 11.57 16.70 -0.23
N ALA A 60 11.63 15.38 -0.41
CA ALA A 60 11.90 14.77 -1.72
C ALA A 60 10.82 15.10 -2.75
N VAL A 61 9.54 15.09 -2.36
CA VAL A 61 8.42 15.46 -3.24
C VAL A 61 8.50 16.94 -3.64
N VAL A 62 8.79 17.83 -2.69
CA VAL A 62 8.96 19.27 -2.99
C VAL A 62 10.14 19.50 -3.95
N LEU A 63 11.28 18.84 -3.71
CA LEU A 63 12.45 18.93 -4.58
C LEU A 63 12.18 18.36 -5.97
N LEU A 64 11.42 17.25 -6.08
CA LEU A 64 11.00 16.68 -7.36
C LEU A 64 10.19 17.70 -8.16
N PHE A 65 9.16 18.31 -7.57
CA PHE A 65 8.35 19.32 -8.26
C PHE A 65 9.14 20.59 -8.60
N LEU A 66 10.03 21.04 -7.71
CA LEU A 66 10.92 22.17 -8.00
C LEU A 66 11.86 21.85 -9.17
N SER A 67 12.43 20.65 -9.20
CA SER A 67 13.32 20.21 -10.30
C SER A 67 12.58 20.11 -11.63
N ALA A 68 11.31 19.67 -11.61
CA ALA A 68 10.46 19.62 -12.78
C ALA A 68 10.18 21.03 -13.32
N TYR A 69 9.80 21.96 -12.44
CA TYR A 69 9.57 23.36 -12.78
C TYR A 69 10.81 24.02 -13.40
N VAL A 70 11.97 23.84 -12.76
CA VAL A 70 13.24 24.38 -13.25
C VAL A 70 13.62 23.76 -14.60
N SER A 71 13.41 22.46 -14.78
CA SER A 71 13.67 21.78 -16.05
C SER A 71 12.82 22.38 -17.18
N GLY A 72 11.54 22.65 -16.94
CA GLY A 72 10.68 23.32 -17.92
C GLY A 72 11.17 24.71 -18.34
N ARG A 73 11.85 25.43 -17.45
CA ARG A 73 12.44 26.76 -17.74
C ARG A 73 13.79 26.69 -18.46
N ILE A 74 14.61 25.69 -18.14
CA ILE A 74 15.95 25.54 -18.73
C ILE A 74 15.87 24.99 -20.16
N PHE A 75 14.93 24.07 -20.40
CA PHE A 75 14.76 23.40 -21.69
C PHE A 75 13.65 24.03 -22.56
N GLU A 76 13.28 25.28 -22.29
CA GLU A 76 12.40 26.07 -23.16
C GLU A 76 13.20 26.56 -24.38
N VAL A 77 12.85 26.07 -25.57
CA VAL A 77 13.57 26.38 -26.83
C VAL A 77 12.91 27.57 -27.52
N GLU A 78 11.58 27.56 -27.61
CA GLU A 78 10.74 28.67 -28.06
C GLU A 78 9.66 28.94 -27.01
N PRO A 79 9.05 30.15 -26.96
CA PRO A 79 7.96 30.42 -26.04
C PRO A 79 6.84 29.37 -26.16
N GLY A 80 6.69 28.54 -25.13
CA GLY A 80 5.71 27.45 -25.09
C GLY A 80 6.12 26.13 -25.77
N ARG A 81 7.35 26.00 -26.29
CA ARG A 81 7.92 24.74 -26.79
C ARG A 81 9.07 24.28 -25.92
N ILE A 82 8.84 23.17 -25.21
CA ILE A 82 9.78 22.59 -24.25
C ILE A 82 10.31 21.27 -24.83
N ASP A 83 11.63 21.15 -24.94
CA ASP A 83 12.30 19.96 -25.47
C ASP A 83 13.25 19.37 -24.42
N ILE A 84 12.69 18.56 -23.52
CA ILE A 84 13.46 17.88 -22.47
C ILE A 84 14.06 16.59 -23.05
N PRO A 85 15.39 16.36 -22.93
CA PRO A 85 16.04 15.17 -23.44
C PRO A 85 15.36 13.86 -23.01
N ILE A 86 15.13 12.95 -23.96
CA ILE A 86 14.40 11.69 -23.72
C ILE A 86 15.02 10.85 -22.61
N LEU A 87 16.36 10.86 -22.49
CA LEU A 87 17.08 10.16 -21.44
C LEU A 87 16.73 10.70 -20.05
N LEU A 88 16.61 12.03 -19.91
CA LEU A 88 16.24 12.66 -18.65
C LEU A 88 14.79 12.32 -18.28
N GLN A 89 13.89 12.28 -19.26
CA GLN A 89 12.50 11.85 -19.04
C GLN A 89 12.43 10.38 -18.59
N ALA A 90 13.18 9.49 -19.24
CA ALA A 90 13.23 8.07 -18.91
C ALA A 90 13.80 7.83 -17.51
N VAL A 91 14.90 8.50 -17.16
CA VAL A 91 15.49 8.43 -15.81
C VAL A 91 14.49 8.94 -14.77
N THR A 92 13.82 10.06 -15.03
CA THR A 92 12.79 10.61 -14.14
C THR A 92 11.64 9.63 -13.94
N ALA A 93 11.15 9.00 -15.00
CA ALA A 93 10.07 8.01 -14.92
C ALA A 93 10.44 6.84 -13.98
N VAL A 94 11.66 6.30 -14.10
CA VAL A 94 12.14 5.22 -13.21
C VAL A 94 12.34 5.73 -11.78
N LEU A 95 12.98 6.88 -11.59
CA LEU A 95 13.27 7.44 -10.27
C LEU A 95 12.01 7.81 -9.49
N VAL A 96 10.93 8.21 -10.18
CA VAL A 96 9.62 8.46 -9.57
C VAL A 96 8.89 7.15 -9.25
N ALA A 97 9.02 6.13 -10.11
CA ALA A 97 8.38 4.84 -9.89
C ALA A 97 8.88 4.11 -8.62
N ILE A 98 10.17 4.22 -8.29
CA ILE A 98 10.77 3.58 -7.11
C ILE A 98 10.11 3.98 -5.79
N PRO A 99 10.04 5.27 -5.40
CA PRO A 99 9.36 5.67 -4.18
C PRO A 99 7.85 5.44 -4.26
N CYS A 100 7.21 5.60 -5.43
CA CYS A 100 5.79 5.31 -5.60
C CYS A 100 5.45 3.85 -5.29
N THR A 101 6.23 2.91 -5.82
CA THR A 101 5.97 1.48 -5.61
C THR A 101 6.30 1.04 -4.20
N ASN A 102 7.36 1.59 -3.60
CA ASN A 102 7.70 1.30 -2.21
C ASN A 102 6.64 1.86 -1.24
N ILE A 103 6.34 3.16 -1.32
CA ILE A 103 5.36 3.80 -0.45
C ILE A 103 3.97 3.21 -0.69
N GLY A 104 3.58 3.03 -1.95
CA GLY A 104 2.33 2.39 -2.34
C GLY A 104 2.19 1.02 -1.69
N TYR A 105 3.21 0.16 -1.76
CA TYR A 105 3.18 -1.13 -1.09
C TYR A 105 3.05 -0.99 0.43
N THR A 106 3.82 -0.11 1.08
CA THR A 106 3.76 0.04 2.54
C THR A 106 2.40 0.53 3.06
N VAL A 107 1.71 1.37 2.28
CA VAL A 107 0.42 1.97 2.67
C VAL A 107 -0.75 1.07 2.29
N MET A 108 -0.68 0.43 1.12
CA MET A 108 -1.82 -0.27 0.51
C MET A 108 -1.78 -1.79 0.71
N ARG A 109 -0.68 -2.36 1.22
CA ARG A 109 -0.63 -3.81 1.51
C ARG A 109 -1.70 -4.22 2.51
N ASP A 110 -2.11 -5.47 2.41
CA ASP A 110 -2.84 -6.11 3.49
C ASP A 110 -1.95 -6.16 4.74
N LYS A 111 -2.54 -5.75 5.87
CA LYS A 111 -1.88 -5.76 7.18
C LYS A 111 -1.88 -7.14 7.81
N GLU A 112 -2.77 -8.04 7.37
CA GLU A 112 -2.87 -9.42 7.85
C GLU A 112 -1.74 -10.30 7.30
N LEU A 113 -1.20 -9.95 6.12
CA LEU A 113 -0.08 -10.65 5.51
C LEU A 113 1.27 -10.16 6.06
N GLU A 114 2.24 -11.08 6.15
CA GLU A 114 3.60 -10.74 6.53
C GLU A 114 4.24 -9.83 5.45
N PRO A 115 4.83 -8.68 5.84
CA PRO A 115 5.39 -7.76 4.87
C PRO A 115 6.67 -8.32 4.25
N TYR A 116 6.84 -8.11 2.95
CA TYR A 116 8.12 -8.27 2.28
C TYR A 116 9.15 -7.32 2.91
N ARG A 117 10.36 -7.82 3.22
CA ARG A 117 11.44 -7.05 3.82
C ARG A 117 12.79 -7.28 3.15
N GLY A 118 13.71 -6.34 3.39
CA GLY A 118 15.09 -6.43 2.95
C GLY A 118 15.25 -6.62 1.44
N ARG A 119 16.08 -7.59 1.05
CA ARG A 119 16.43 -7.83 -0.36
C ARG A 119 15.23 -8.23 -1.22
N GLN A 120 14.27 -8.99 -0.68
CA GLN A 120 13.11 -9.44 -1.45
C GLN A 120 12.21 -8.26 -1.81
N LEU A 121 11.94 -7.36 -0.87
CA LEU A 121 11.19 -6.14 -1.13
C LEU A 121 11.91 -5.26 -2.17
N ALA A 122 13.21 -5.07 -2.01
CA ALA A 122 14.00 -4.24 -2.93
C ALA A 122 13.92 -4.75 -4.39
N ILE A 123 14.06 -6.07 -4.61
CA ILE A 123 13.96 -6.65 -5.95
C ILE A 123 12.55 -6.46 -6.54
N ARG A 124 11.49 -6.73 -5.76
CA ARG A 124 10.09 -6.57 -6.19
C ARG A 124 9.77 -5.11 -6.55
N VAL A 125 10.21 -4.17 -5.71
CA VAL A 125 10.10 -2.72 -5.96
C VAL A 125 10.80 -2.33 -7.26
N LEU A 126 12.03 -2.78 -7.49
CA LEU A 126 12.78 -2.45 -8.70
C LEU A 126 12.11 -3.01 -9.96
N ILE A 127 11.67 -4.28 -9.94
CA ILE A 127 10.97 -4.90 -11.07
C ILE A 127 9.67 -4.15 -11.37
N CYS A 128 8.86 -3.88 -10.35
CA CYS A 128 7.59 -3.16 -10.50
C CYS A 128 7.82 -1.73 -11.02
N SER A 129 8.85 -1.05 -10.52
CA SER A 129 9.21 0.31 -10.96
C SER A 129 9.63 0.36 -12.42
N ILE A 130 10.45 -0.59 -12.88
CA ILE A 130 10.87 -0.69 -14.28
C ILE A 130 9.66 -0.96 -15.17
N ALA A 131 8.75 -1.84 -14.76
CA ALA A 131 7.54 -2.13 -15.51
C ALA A 131 6.60 -0.92 -15.59
N TYR A 132 6.44 -0.16 -14.50
CA TYR A 132 5.65 1.08 -14.48
C TYR A 132 6.23 2.14 -15.40
N ALA A 133 7.55 2.36 -15.33
CA ALA A 133 8.26 3.26 -16.24
C ALA A 133 8.15 2.80 -17.70
N SER A 134 8.20 1.49 -17.95
CA SER A 134 8.05 0.92 -19.29
C SER A 134 6.64 1.13 -19.84
N LEU A 135 5.60 0.91 -19.03
CA LEU A 135 4.21 1.18 -19.42
C LEU A 135 4.01 2.67 -19.72
N TRP A 136 4.62 3.55 -18.93
CA TRP A 136 4.61 4.98 -19.20
C TRP A 136 5.29 5.34 -20.53
N ALA A 137 6.48 4.77 -20.79
CA ALA A 137 7.18 4.96 -22.05
C ALA A 137 6.39 4.41 -23.24
N MET A 138 5.78 3.23 -23.11
CA MET A 138 4.90 2.64 -24.12
C MET A 138 3.72 3.55 -24.44
N ARG A 139 3.10 4.16 -23.43
CA ARG A 139 2.04 5.15 -23.64
C ARG A 139 2.53 6.35 -24.45
N GLY A 140 3.75 6.83 -24.22
CA GLY A 140 4.34 7.91 -25.01
C GLY A 140 4.63 7.53 -26.48
N MET A 141 4.84 6.24 -26.78
CA MET A 141 5.16 5.76 -28.13
C MET A 141 3.95 5.51 -29.02
N ILE A 142 2.72 5.51 -28.49
CA ILE A 142 1.50 5.17 -29.24
C ILE A 142 1.13 6.22 -30.32
N GLY A 143 1.81 7.37 -30.37
CA GLY A 143 1.65 8.36 -31.44
C GLY A 143 0.31 9.10 -31.41
N ILE A 144 -0.49 8.91 -30.37
CA ILE A 144 -1.71 9.67 -30.10
C ILE A 144 -1.30 10.90 -29.29
N GLU A 145 -0.83 11.91 -30.02
CA GLU A 145 -0.54 13.24 -29.51
C GLU A 145 -1.88 13.94 -29.29
N ASN A 146 -2.37 13.97 -28.05
CA ASN A 146 -3.64 14.55 -27.62
C ASN A 146 -4.88 13.66 -27.75
N PRO A 147 -4.97 12.58 -26.94
CA PRO A 147 -6.18 11.78 -26.91
C PRO A 147 -7.38 12.56 -26.38
N GLU A 148 -8.45 12.58 -27.16
CA GLU A 148 -9.75 13.08 -26.71
C GLU A 148 -10.28 12.24 -25.53
N ILE A 149 -11.19 12.79 -24.74
CA ILE A 149 -11.70 12.14 -23.52
C ILE A 149 -12.31 10.75 -23.79
N TRP A 150 -12.89 10.51 -24.97
CA TRP A 150 -13.43 9.21 -25.34
C TRP A 150 -12.33 8.20 -25.71
N GLN A 151 -11.17 8.64 -26.20
CA GLN A 151 -10.05 7.74 -26.47
C GLN A 151 -9.45 7.21 -25.17
N TRP A 152 -9.50 8.01 -24.10
CA TRP A 152 -9.14 7.57 -22.75
C TRP A 152 -10.00 6.43 -22.23
N LEU A 153 -11.26 6.33 -22.67
CA LEU A 153 -12.15 5.21 -22.31
C LEU A 153 -11.58 3.86 -22.76
N PHE A 154 -10.82 3.83 -23.85
CA PHE A 154 -10.19 2.62 -24.37
C PHE A 154 -8.73 2.50 -23.93
N LEU A 155 -8.01 3.61 -23.82
CA LEU A 155 -6.59 3.62 -23.51
C LEU A 155 -6.32 3.36 -22.03
N ALA A 156 -7.03 4.06 -21.13
CA ALA A 156 -6.77 3.95 -19.68
C ALA A 156 -6.98 2.52 -19.16
N PRO A 157 -8.06 1.79 -19.49
CA PRO A 157 -8.26 0.43 -18.98
C PRO A 157 -7.13 -0.54 -19.36
N VAL A 158 -6.56 -0.45 -20.57
CA VAL A 158 -5.46 -1.33 -21.00
C VAL A 158 -4.22 -1.10 -20.15
N PHE A 159 -3.83 0.15 -19.94
CA PHE A 159 -2.66 0.48 -19.12
C PHE A 159 -2.89 0.26 -17.62
N LEU A 160 -4.08 0.58 -17.11
CA LEU A 160 -4.45 0.33 -15.72
C LEU A 160 -4.53 -1.17 -15.42
N PHE A 161 -5.03 -1.97 -16.36
CA PHE A 161 -5.01 -3.42 -16.24
C PHE A 161 -3.58 -3.96 -16.21
N ALA A 162 -2.71 -3.54 -17.15
CA ALA A 162 -1.33 -4.01 -17.19
C ALA A 162 -0.52 -3.58 -15.94
N GLY A 163 -0.69 -2.33 -15.50
CA GLY A 163 -0.03 -1.82 -14.30
C GLY A 163 -0.58 -2.45 -13.01
N GLY A 164 -1.90 -2.65 -12.94
CA GLY A 164 -2.56 -3.37 -11.85
C GLY A 164 -2.10 -4.82 -11.76
N LEU A 165 -2.06 -5.54 -12.89
CA LEU A 165 -1.53 -6.91 -12.96
C LEU A 165 -0.08 -6.98 -12.48
N THR A 166 0.73 -6.01 -12.87
CA THR A 166 2.14 -5.95 -12.44
C THR A 166 2.24 -5.78 -10.92
N ALA A 167 1.43 -4.89 -10.33
CA ALA A 167 1.40 -4.72 -8.86
C ALA A 167 0.87 -5.96 -8.15
N ALA A 168 -0.23 -6.56 -8.65
CA ALA A 168 -0.83 -7.75 -8.07
C ALA A 168 0.17 -8.91 -8.04
N VAL A 169 0.90 -9.15 -9.12
CA VAL A 169 1.91 -10.23 -9.19
C VAL A 169 3.18 -9.89 -8.39
N SER A 170 3.55 -8.61 -8.32
CA SER A 170 4.78 -8.20 -7.61
C SER A 170 4.62 -8.18 -6.09
N PHE A 171 3.42 -7.89 -5.59
CA PHE A 171 3.18 -7.57 -4.19
C PHE A 171 2.00 -8.32 -3.56
N ASP A 172 1.34 -9.21 -4.31
CA ASP A 172 0.18 -10.00 -3.87
C ASP A 172 -0.98 -9.12 -3.38
N LEU A 173 -1.17 -7.98 -4.06
CA LEU A 173 -2.25 -7.04 -3.78
C LEU A 173 -3.55 -7.49 -4.43
N ASP A 174 -4.66 -7.29 -3.72
CA ASP A 174 -6.00 -7.40 -4.31
C ASP A 174 -6.15 -6.51 -5.53
N TRP A 175 -6.92 -6.96 -6.52
CA TRP A 175 -7.00 -6.30 -7.82
C TRP A 175 -7.30 -4.80 -7.76
N GLY A 176 -8.31 -4.38 -6.99
CA GLY A 176 -8.66 -2.96 -6.86
C GLY A 176 -7.56 -2.12 -6.20
N VAL A 177 -6.86 -2.70 -5.24
CA VAL A 177 -5.73 -2.09 -4.56
C VAL A 177 -4.51 -2.00 -5.50
N ALA A 178 -4.26 -3.04 -6.27
CA ALA A 178 -3.18 -3.10 -7.25
C ALA A 178 -3.34 -2.05 -8.37
N VAL A 179 -4.56 -1.85 -8.87
CA VAL A 179 -4.87 -0.78 -9.83
C VAL A 179 -4.66 0.61 -9.21
N SER A 180 -5.09 0.80 -7.96
CA SER A 180 -4.87 2.05 -7.21
C SER A 180 -3.38 2.33 -7.01
N HIS A 181 -2.59 1.29 -6.75
CA HIS A 181 -1.14 1.36 -6.59
C HIS A 181 -0.44 1.85 -7.86
N TYR A 182 -0.81 1.34 -9.03
CA TYR A 182 -0.30 1.86 -10.30
C TYR A 182 -0.78 3.29 -10.58
N SER A 183 -2.03 3.60 -10.23
CA SER A 183 -2.63 4.92 -10.44
C SER A 183 -1.87 6.03 -9.70
N LEU A 184 -1.35 5.74 -8.50
CA LEU A 184 -0.49 6.66 -7.75
C LEU A 184 0.72 7.12 -8.58
N TYR A 185 1.39 6.19 -9.25
CA TYR A 185 2.53 6.50 -10.12
C TYR A 185 2.09 7.34 -11.33
N VAL A 186 1.02 6.92 -12.02
CA VAL A 186 0.49 7.62 -13.21
C VAL A 186 0.13 9.07 -12.90
N VAL A 187 -0.54 9.32 -11.78
CA VAL A 187 -0.89 10.68 -11.33
C VAL A 187 0.36 11.48 -11.01
N LEU A 188 1.30 10.93 -10.24
CA LEU A 188 2.49 11.66 -9.83
C LEU A 188 3.39 12.02 -11.02
N ILE A 189 3.68 11.06 -11.92
CA ILE A 189 4.51 11.33 -13.10
C ILE A 189 3.82 12.27 -14.09
N GLY A 190 2.48 12.19 -14.20
CA GLY A 190 1.67 13.15 -14.95
C GLY A 190 1.80 14.57 -14.39
N LEU A 191 1.72 14.74 -13.07
CA LEU A 191 1.91 16.05 -12.42
C LEU A 191 3.32 16.60 -12.59
N VAL A 192 4.35 15.75 -12.48
CA VAL A 192 5.75 16.14 -12.73
C VAL A 192 5.90 16.69 -14.15
N ARG A 193 5.34 16.01 -15.16
CA ARG A 193 5.36 16.49 -16.55
C ARG A 193 4.60 17.80 -16.70
N TYR A 194 3.40 17.90 -16.13
CA TYR A 194 2.61 19.13 -16.16
C TYR A 194 3.38 20.34 -15.65
N ILE A 195 4.06 20.18 -14.50
CA ILE A 195 4.83 21.24 -13.87
C ILE A 195 6.08 21.59 -14.70
N ALA A 196 6.67 20.60 -15.38
CA ALA A 196 7.73 20.84 -16.36
C ALA A 196 7.23 21.51 -17.65
N GLY A 197 5.94 21.84 -17.75
CA GLY A 197 5.32 22.42 -18.94
C GLY A 197 5.16 21.45 -20.11
N LEU A 198 5.50 20.18 -19.89
CA LEU A 198 5.12 19.10 -20.81
C LEU A 198 3.64 18.84 -20.59
N GLN A 199 2.90 18.59 -21.67
CA GLN A 199 1.49 18.33 -21.50
C GLN A 199 1.30 16.99 -20.71
N PRO A 200 0.44 16.96 -19.67
CA PRO A 200 0.14 15.76 -18.90
C PRO A 200 -1.08 15.03 -19.46
N PRO A 201 -1.18 13.72 -19.21
CA PRO A 201 -0.75 12.69 -20.15
C PRO A 201 -0.87 13.07 -21.66
N PHE A 202 0.28 13.40 -22.26
CA PHE A 202 0.53 13.41 -23.70
C PHE A 202 1.87 12.72 -23.94
#